data_AF-A0A7I8C4I1-F1
#
_entry.id   AF-A0A7I8C4I1-F1
#
_cell.length_a   1.000
_cell.length_b   1.000
_cell.length_c   1.000
_cell.angle_alpha   90.00
_cell.angle_beta   90.00
_cell.angle_gamma   90.00
#
_symmetry.space_group_name_H-M   'P 1'
#
loop_
_entity.id
_entity.type
_entity.pdbx_description
1 polymer ?
#
loop_
_entity_poly.entity_id
_entity_poly.type
_entity_poly.pdbx_seq_one_letter_code
_entity_poly.pdbx_strand_id
1 'polypeptide(L)'
;MIKTLVIGALALSIASAACAYDRGAHAGWQVHQPARFIVSGVLRKDGTADVIKPIHAIETADTADAAVAAFSRSAGRQYPGYTLIGTLASPVPPAGTCESSI
;
A
#
# COMPACT_ATOMS: atom_id res chain seq x y z
N MET A 1 -14.82 30.63 -63.92
CA MET A 1 -16.13 30.75 -63.25
C MET A 1 -16.33 29.50 -62.40
N ILE A 2 -16.75 29.65 -61.13
CA ILE A 2 -17.08 28.63 -60.09
C ILE A 2 -15.84 27.85 -59.59
N LYS A 3 -15.27 27.97 -58.37
CA LYS A 3 -15.69 28.29 -56.98
C LYS A 3 -16.49 27.19 -56.28
N THR A 4 -15.81 26.21 -55.66
CA THR A 4 -16.31 25.55 -54.44
C THR A 4 -15.18 24.92 -53.62
N LEU A 5 -15.27 25.10 -52.30
CA LEU A 5 -14.34 24.78 -51.23
C LEU A 5 -15.21 24.15 -50.13
N VAL A 6 -14.87 22.95 -49.63
CA VAL A 6 -15.46 22.28 -48.44
C VAL A 6 -14.41 21.26 -47.97
N ILE A 7 -13.53 21.50 -46.99
CA ILE A 7 -13.63 21.50 -45.51
C ILE A 7 -14.38 20.30 -44.89
N GLY A 8 -13.61 19.41 -44.25
CA GLY A 8 -13.89 18.95 -42.88
C GLY A 8 -14.48 17.54 -42.69
N ALA A 9 -13.74 16.69 -41.98
CA ALA A 9 -14.24 15.94 -40.81
C ALA A 9 -13.05 15.27 -40.09
N LEU A 10 -12.54 15.92 -39.04
CA LEU A 10 -11.63 15.32 -38.06
C LEU A 10 -12.49 14.44 -37.15
N ALA A 11 -12.39 13.11 -37.27
CA ALA A 11 -13.15 12.20 -36.42
C ALA A 11 -12.50 12.15 -35.02
N LEU A 12 -13.07 12.88 -34.06
CA LEU A 12 -12.75 12.71 -32.63
C LEU A 12 -13.40 11.42 -32.12
N SER A 13 -12.57 10.45 -31.72
CA SER A 13 -13.01 9.28 -30.96
C SER A 13 -13.35 9.71 -29.53
N ILE A 14 -14.65 9.76 -29.21
CA ILE A 14 -15.15 10.06 -27.87
C ILE A 14 -15.09 8.75 -27.06
N ALA A 15 -14.24 8.69 -26.04
CA ALA A 15 -14.20 7.58 -25.10
C ALA A 15 -15.39 7.68 -24.14
N SER A 16 -16.35 6.77 -24.26
CA SER A 16 -17.50 6.67 -23.36
C SER A 16 -17.09 5.97 -22.06
N ALA A 17 -16.61 6.72 -21.07
CA ALA A 17 -16.51 6.22 -19.70
C ALA A 17 -17.93 6.17 -19.09
N ALA A 18 -18.57 5.01 -19.17
CA ALA A 18 -19.84 4.76 -18.50
C ALA A 18 -19.58 4.56 -16.99
N CYS A 19 -19.49 5.65 -16.24
CA CYS A 19 -19.65 5.61 -14.78
C CYS A 19 -21.15 5.75 -14.48
N ALA A 20 -21.77 4.64 -14.09
CA ALA A 20 -23.15 4.60 -13.62
C ALA A 20 -23.34 5.57 -12.45
N TYR A 21 -24.35 6.42 -12.56
CA TYR A 21 -24.84 7.30 -11.51
C TYR A 21 -25.81 6.51 -10.62
N ASP A 22 -25.52 6.38 -9.32
CA ASP A 22 -26.57 6.12 -8.33
C ASP A 22 -26.37 6.95 -7.05
N ARG A 23 -27.51 7.25 -6.43
CA ARG A 23 -27.86 8.36 -5.53
C ARG A 23 -26.96 8.57 -4.30
N GLY A 24 -26.61 9.85 -4.08
CA GLY A 24 -26.15 10.40 -2.79
C GLY A 24 -24.70 10.86 -2.86
N ALA A 25 -24.47 12.17 -2.91
CA ALA A 25 -23.13 12.76 -2.90
C ALA A 25 -22.48 12.61 -1.52
N HIS A 26 -22.15 11.39 -1.11
CA HIS A 26 -21.08 11.16 -0.15
C HIS A 26 -19.78 11.47 -0.90
N ALA A 27 -19.38 12.73 -0.93
CA ALA A 27 -18.06 13.16 -1.39
C ALA A 27 -17.04 12.66 -0.38
N GLY A 28 -16.79 11.35 -0.39
CA GLY A 28 -15.74 10.73 0.40
C GLY A 28 -14.40 11.03 -0.26
N TRP A 29 -13.52 11.76 0.42
CA TRP A 29 -12.17 11.99 -0.07
C TRP A 29 -11.32 10.75 0.24
N GLN A 30 -10.55 10.27 -0.75
CA GLN A 30 -9.55 9.24 -0.50
C GLN A 30 -8.44 9.86 0.35
N VAL A 31 -8.35 9.49 1.63
CA VAL A 31 -7.26 9.92 2.49
C VAL A 31 -5.99 9.23 2.00
N HIS A 32 -4.96 10.01 1.69
CA HIS A 32 -3.63 9.46 1.45
C HIS A 32 -3.12 8.84 2.75
N GLN A 33 -3.18 7.52 2.84
CA GLN A 33 -2.57 6.76 3.92
C GLN A 33 -1.22 6.23 3.45
N PRO A 34 -0.15 6.40 4.25
CA PRO A 34 1.13 5.81 3.89
C PRO A 34 0.99 4.28 3.87
N ALA A 35 1.71 3.62 2.97
CA ALA A 35 1.72 2.16 2.91
C ALA A 35 2.28 1.59 4.22
N ARG A 36 1.62 0.56 4.74
CA ARG A 36 1.96 -0.09 5.99
C ARG A 36 2.00 -1.59 5.79
N PHE A 37 2.92 -2.24 6.48
CA PHE A 37 3.09 -3.69 6.46
C PHE A 37 3.12 -4.20 7.89
N ILE A 38 2.38 -5.28 8.17
CA ILE A 38 2.62 -6.07 9.37
C ILE A 38 3.80 -6.99 9.06
N VAL A 39 4.90 -6.81 9.78
CA VAL A 39 6.09 -7.64 9.67
C VAL A 39 6.14 -8.56 10.88
N SER A 40 6.21 -9.85 10.61
CA SER A 40 6.36 -10.91 11.59
C SER A 40 7.75 -11.50 11.48
N GLY A 41 8.42 -11.72 12.60
CA GLY A 41 9.76 -12.26 12.66
C GLY A 41 9.88 -13.38 13.68
N VAL A 42 10.78 -14.32 13.42
CA VAL A 42 11.16 -15.36 14.37
C VAL A 42 12.61 -15.15 14.77
N LEU A 43 12.84 -14.88 16.05
CA LEU A 43 14.16 -14.77 16.63
C LEU A 43 14.57 -16.09 17.27
N ARG A 44 15.86 -16.43 17.18
CA ARG A 44 16.49 -17.53 17.92
C ARG A 44 17.56 -16.96 18.83
N LYS A 45 17.61 -17.38 20.08
CA LYS A 45 18.68 -16.97 21.00
C LYS A 45 20.02 -17.51 20.52
N ASP A 46 21.06 -16.69 20.56
CA ASP A 46 22.39 -17.09 20.14
C ASP A 46 22.94 -18.19 21.05
N GLY A 47 23.62 -19.17 20.43
CA GLY A 47 24.15 -20.33 21.14
C GLY A 47 23.11 -21.38 21.51
N THR A 48 21.83 -21.22 21.15
CA THR A 48 20.80 -22.25 21.36
C THR A 48 20.00 -22.54 20.09
N ALA A 49 19.31 -23.69 20.08
CA ALA A 49 18.42 -24.10 18.99
C ALA A 49 16.93 -24.13 19.40
N ASP A 50 16.66 -24.07 20.70
CA ASP A 50 15.38 -24.34 21.35
C ASP A 50 14.70 -23.07 21.91
N VAL A 51 15.43 -21.96 22.04
CA VAL A 51 14.89 -20.71 22.55
C VAL A 51 14.49 -19.82 21.38
N ILE A 52 13.21 -19.85 21.06
CA ILE A 52 12.58 -19.10 19.98
C ILE A 52 11.71 -17.97 20.53
N LYS A 53 11.76 -16.81 19.89
CA LYS A 53 10.94 -15.64 20.21
C LYS A 53 10.27 -15.07 18.95
N PRO A 54 8.97 -15.28 18.76
CA PRO A 54 8.19 -14.56 17.75
C PRO A 54 8.07 -13.08 18.12
N ILE A 55 8.19 -12.20 17.13
CA ILE A 55 8.02 -10.74 17.27
C ILE A 55 7.23 -10.20 16.08
N HIS A 56 6.48 -9.12 16.30
CA HIS A 56 5.67 -8.48 15.26
C HIS A 56 5.74 -6.96 15.40
N ALA A 57 5.68 -6.25 14.27
CA ALA A 57 5.52 -4.81 14.24
C ALA A 57 4.71 -4.38 13.02
N ILE A 58 4.12 -3.18 13.08
CA ILE A 58 3.61 -2.49 11.90
C ILE A 58 4.68 -1.50 11.48
N GLU A 59 5.17 -1.64 10.26
CA GLU A 59 6.17 -0.77 9.66
C GLU A 59 5.52 0.06 8.55
N THR A 60 5.76 1.36 8.57
CA THR A 60 5.38 2.26 7.47
C THR A 60 6.52 2.28 6.46
N ALA A 61 6.26 1.80 5.24
CA ALA A 61 7.26 1.74 4.18
C ALA A 61 6.57 1.64 2.81
N ASP A 62 7.26 2.03 1.75
CA ASP A 62 6.70 1.99 0.38
C ASP A 62 6.62 0.56 -0.17
N THR A 63 7.42 -0.37 0.36
CA THR A 63 7.49 -1.77 -0.09
C THR A 63 7.63 -2.72 1.09
N ALA A 64 7.24 -3.99 0.88
CA ALA A 64 7.41 -5.05 1.87
C ALA A 64 8.89 -5.26 2.23
N ASP A 65 9.80 -5.20 1.26
CA ASP A 65 11.24 -5.35 1.50
C ASP A 65 11.81 -4.21 2.36
N ALA A 66 11.36 -2.97 2.10
CA ALA A 66 11.74 -1.82 2.92
C ALA A 66 11.21 -1.95 4.36
N ALA A 67 9.98 -2.47 4.53
CA ALA A 67 9.41 -2.79 5.83
C ALA A 67 10.23 -3.87 6.56
N VAL A 68 10.59 -4.96 5.88
CA VAL A 68 11.43 -6.03 6.46
C VAL A 68 12.80 -5.50 6.86
N ALA A 69 13.41 -4.63 6.05
CA ALA A 69 14.70 -4.03 6.37
C ALA A 69 14.64 -3.12 7.61
N ALA A 70 13.58 -2.31 7.73
CA ALA A 70 13.34 -1.47 8.91
C ALA A 70 13.12 -2.31 10.17
N PHE A 71 12.24 -3.30 10.07
CA PHE A 71 11.96 -4.28 11.11
C PHE A 71 13.23 -5.00 11.59
N SER A 72 14.04 -5.51 10.66
CA SER A 72 15.26 -6.27 10.97
C SER A 72 16.29 -5.41 11.73
N ARG A 73 16.46 -4.15 11.31
CA ARG A 73 17.33 -3.20 12.04
C ARG A 73 16.81 -2.93 13.46
N SER A 74 15.50 -2.79 13.61
CA SER A 74 14.85 -2.56 14.90
C SER A 74 15.01 -3.77 15.83
N ALA A 75 14.71 -4.96 15.31
CA ALA A 75 14.84 -6.22 16.03
C ALA A 75 16.28 -6.44 16.54
N GLY A 76 17.29 -6.18 15.70
CA GLY A 76 18.70 -6.32 16.09
C GLY A 76 19.13 -5.39 17.22
N ARG A 77 18.49 -4.22 17.38
CA ARG A 77 18.76 -3.31 18.51
C ARG A 77 17.99 -3.69 19.77
N GLN A 78 16.74 -4.14 19.62
CA GLN A 78 15.86 -4.45 20.75
C GLN A 78 16.15 -5.80 21.39
N TYR A 79 16.69 -6.74 20.62
CA TYR A 79 16.94 -8.11 21.07
C TYR A 79 18.40 -8.50 20.87
N PRO A 80 19.34 -7.88 21.60
CA PRO A 80 20.73 -8.31 21.57
C PRO A 80 20.86 -9.77 22.05
N GLY A 81 21.77 -10.52 21.43
CA GLY A 81 21.94 -11.95 21.71
C GLY A 81 20.86 -12.85 21.08
N TYR A 82 20.10 -12.32 20.12
CA TYR A 82 19.19 -13.08 19.28
C TYR A 82 19.48 -12.82 17.80
N THR A 83 19.38 -13.88 17.02
CA THR A 83 19.46 -13.84 15.56
C THR A 83 18.05 -13.93 14.96
N LEU A 84 17.72 -13.05 14.02
CA LEU A 84 16.51 -13.14 13.21
C LEU A 84 16.68 -14.23 12.14
N ILE A 85 15.86 -15.28 12.22
CA ILE A 85 15.98 -16.49 11.38
C ILE A 85 14.86 -16.63 10.34
N GLY A 86 13.84 -15.78 10.41
CA GLY A 86 12.74 -15.78 9.44
C GLY A 86 11.89 -14.54 9.57
N THR A 87 11.36 -14.08 8.44
CA THR A 87 10.48 -12.91 8.35
C THR A 87 9.36 -13.13 7.35
N LEU A 88 8.19 -12.57 7.65
CA LEU A 88 7.05 -12.47 6.75
C LEU A 88 6.52 -11.03 6.80
N ALA A 89 6.24 -10.43 5.65
CA ALA A 89 5.59 -9.12 5.58
C ALA A 89 4.29 -9.23 4.79
N SER A 90 3.22 -8.67 5.34
CA SER A 90 1.91 -8.60 4.69
C SER A 90 1.41 -7.15 4.67
N PRO A 91 0.82 -6.67 3.56
CA PRO A 91 0.26 -5.33 3.52
C PRO A 91 -0.88 -5.20 4.54
N VAL A 92 -0.88 -4.11 5.29
CA VAL A 92 -2.02 -3.73 6.13
C VAL A 92 -3.01 -2.99 5.25
N PRO A 93 -4.27 -3.45 5.15
CA PRO A 93 -5.28 -2.74 4.38
C PRO A 93 -5.41 -1.28 4.83
N PRO A 94 -5.66 -0.34 3.91
CA PRO A 94 -5.98 1.03 4.27
C PRO A 94 -7.24 1.05 5.13
N ALA A 95 -7.26 1.91 6.14
CA ALA A 95 -8.39 2.07 7.05
C ALA A 95 -9.21 3.30 6.67
N GLY A 96 -10.45 3.11 6.23
CA GLY A 96 -11.47 4.14 6.17
C GLY A 96 -11.61 4.87 4.82
N THR A 97 -12.85 4.96 4.36
CA THR A 97 -13.35 6.10 3.58
C THR A 97 -13.69 7.20 4.59
N CYS A 98 -13.13 8.40 4.44
CA CYS A 98 -13.65 9.55 5.18
C CYS A 98 -14.94 10.00 4.50
N GLU A 99 -16.09 9.67 5.08
CA GLU A 99 -17.39 10.15 4.58
C GLU A 99 -17.63 11.57 5.11
N SER A 100 -17.81 12.52 4.19
CA SER A 100 -18.31 13.85 4.55
C SER A 100 -19.82 13.74 4.75
N SER A 101 -20.30 13.80 5.99
CA SER A 101 -21.71 14.02 6.29
C SER A 101 -22.00 15.52 6.17
N ILE A 102 -22.28 16.01 4.96
CA ILE A 102 -22.94 17.32 4.78
C ILE A 102 -24.44 17.10 4.91
#